data_AF-A0A5M8PUG8-F1
#
_entry.id   AF-A0A5M8PUG8-F1
#
_cell.length_a   1.000
_cell.length_b   1.000
_cell.length_c   1.000
_cell.angle_alpha   90.00
_cell.angle_beta   90.00
_cell.angle_gamma   90.00
#
_symmetry.space_group_name_H-M   'P 1'
#
loop_
_entity.id
_entity.type
_entity.pdbx_description
1 polymer ?
#
loop_
_entity_poly.entity_id
_entity_poly.type
_entity_poly.pdbx_seq_one_letter_code
_entity_poly.pdbx_strand_id
1 'polypeptide(L)'
;MDATEVIPDRSLDPTQVEVVCVIGGPGAGKGTQCTRLANDLDLVHVSVGDLLRALAEEPLAEKNAHIHAAMSNGSLVSPAYVQNILGGYLDQLVLKGRTCFLIDGFPRSEQQAQIFQDQASYSLRDFRMKKANQGILGIQD
;
A
#
# COMPACT_ATOMS: atom_id res chain seq x y z
N MET A 1 1.98 2.38 37.88
CA MET A 1 1.17 1.68 36.86
C MET A 1 2.00 1.71 35.60
N ASP A 2 2.40 0.52 35.19
CA ASP A 2 3.52 0.21 34.32
C ASP A 2 3.20 0.61 32.87
N ALA A 3 3.95 1.57 32.33
CA ALA A 3 4.01 1.80 30.90
C ALA A 3 5.19 1.01 30.38
N THR A 4 4.98 -0.30 30.18
CA THR A 4 5.95 -1.15 29.52
C THR A 4 6.01 -0.69 28.06
N GLU A 5 6.95 0.20 27.77
CA GLU A 5 7.35 0.55 26.43
C GLU A 5 7.94 -0.73 25.82
N VAL A 6 7.12 -1.43 25.03
CA VAL A 6 7.57 -2.56 24.23
C VAL A 6 8.56 -1.98 23.22
N ILE A 7 9.86 -2.08 23.53
CA ILE A 7 10.93 -1.76 22.59
C ILE A 7 10.79 -2.81 21.47
N PRO A 8 10.42 -2.42 20.22
CA PRO A 8 10.32 -3.38 19.14
C PRO A 8 11.68 -4.01 18.93
N ASP A 9 11.72 -5.34 18.94
CA ASP A 9 12.90 -6.13 18.61
C ASP A 9 13.43 -5.66 17.25
N ARG A 10 14.64 -5.09 17.25
CA ARG A 10 15.29 -4.50 16.07
C ARG A 10 15.80 -5.54 15.07
N SER A 11 15.43 -6.81 15.22
CA SER A 11 15.81 -7.90 14.33
C SER A 11 14.66 -8.41 13.46
N LEU A 12 13.78 -7.51 13.00
CA LEU A 12 12.75 -7.89 12.03
C LEU A 12 13.40 -8.43 10.75
N ASP A 13 13.26 -9.73 10.54
CA ASP A 13 13.60 -10.38 9.28
C ASP A 13 12.64 -9.86 8.20
N PRO A 14 13.13 -9.25 7.10
CA PRO A 14 12.29 -8.78 6.01
C PRO A 14 11.35 -9.86 5.45
N THR A 15 11.74 -11.14 5.56
CA THR A 15 10.90 -12.27 5.13
C THR A 15 9.65 -12.48 5.99
N GLN A 16 9.57 -11.86 7.18
CA GLN A 16 8.41 -11.86 8.05
C GLN A 16 7.45 -10.67 7.82
N VAL A 17 7.73 -9.84 6.82
CA VAL A 17 6.82 -8.77 6.42
C VAL A 17 5.84 -9.30 5.37
N GLU A 18 4.55 -9.21 5.69
CA GLU A 18 3.46 -9.58 4.80
C GLU A 18 2.84 -8.34 4.16
N VAL A 19 2.75 -8.36 2.83
CA VAL A 19 2.12 -7.32 2.03
C VAL A 19 0.97 -7.92 1.25
N VAL A 20 -0.24 -7.40 1.48
CA VAL A 20 -1.45 -7.78 0.75
C VAL A 20 -1.87 -6.62 -0.14
N CYS A 21 -1.82 -6.81 -1.45
CA CYS A 21 -2.27 -5.82 -2.43
C CYS A 21 -3.75 -6.00 -2.75
N VAL A 22 -4.57 -4.97 -2.59
CA VAL A 22 -6.01 -5.02 -2.89
C VAL A 22 -6.29 -4.46 -4.28
N ILE A 23 -6.64 -5.36 -5.20
CA ILE A 23 -6.84 -5.06 -6.61
C ILE A 23 -8.33 -5.13 -6.95
N GLY A 24 -8.82 -4.14 -7.70
CA GLY A 24 -10.22 -4.11 -8.12
C GLY A 24 -10.58 -2.82 -8.86
N GLY A 25 -11.61 -2.89 -9.70
CA GLY A 25 -12.03 -1.77 -10.54
C GLY A 25 -12.52 -0.54 -9.76
N PRO A 26 -12.70 0.61 -10.44
CA PRO A 26 -13.31 1.80 -9.86
C PRO A 26 -14.70 1.49 -9.27
N GLY A 27 -14.97 1.98 -8.06
CA GLY A 27 -16.25 1.76 -7.37
C GLY A 27 -16.47 0.33 -6.84
N ALA A 28 -15.44 -0.52 -6.78
CA ALA A 28 -15.55 -1.85 -6.17
C ALA A 28 -15.60 -1.84 -4.62
N GLY A 29 -15.46 -0.67 -3.99
CA GLY A 29 -15.50 -0.54 -2.52
C GLY A 29 -14.20 -0.91 -1.80
N LYS A 30 -13.06 -0.91 -2.51
CA LYS A 30 -11.74 -1.30 -1.97
C LYS A 30 -11.40 -0.55 -0.68
N GLY A 31 -11.27 0.78 -0.72
CA GLY A 31 -10.93 1.56 0.47
C GLY A 31 -11.85 1.32 1.67
N THR A 32 -13.15 1.14 1.45
CA THR A 32 -14.10 0.78 2.52
C THR A 32 -13.78 -0.59 3.13
N GLN A 33 -13.52 -1.60 2.29
CA GLN A 33 -13.18 -2.93 2.75
C GLN A 33 -11.77 -2.99 3.36
N CYS A 34 -10.79 -2.26 2.82
CA CYS A 34 -9.46 -2.16 3.37
C CYS A 34 -9.47 -1.53 4.76
N THR A 35 -10.24 -0.46 4.95
CA THR A 35 -10.40 0.18 6.26
C THR A 35 -10.99 -0.78 7.29
N ARG A 36 -12.00 -1.57 6.90
CA ARG A 36 -12.62 -2.58 7.78
C ARG A 36 -11.63 -3.70 8.12
N LEU A 37 -11.02 -4.32 7.12
CA LEU A 37 -10.05 -5.40 7.30
C LEU A 37 -8.86 -4.96 8.16
N ALA A 38 -8.35 -3.74 7.95
CA ALA A 38 -7.27 -3.20 8.75
C ALA A 38 -7.64 -3.06 10.23
N ASN A 39 -8.86 -2.61 10.53
CA ASN A 39 -9.34 -2.52 11.91
C ASN A 39 -9.58 -3.91 12.53
N ASP A 40 -10.20 -4.83 11.78
CA ASP A 40 -10.59 -6.15 12.28
C ASP A 40 -9.38 -7.08 12.50
N LEU A 41 -8.30 -6.90 11.73
CA LEU A 41 -7.12 -7.76 11.72
C LEU A 41 -5.83 -7.06 12.21
N ASP A 42 -5.93 -5.84 12.76
CA ASP A 42 -4.79 -4.97 13.15
C ASP A 42 -3.70 -4.86 12.06
N LEU A 43 -4.13 -4.65 10.81
CA LEU A 43 -3.23 -4.43 9.68
C LEU A 43 -3.00 -2.92 9.49
N VAL A 44 -1.86 -2.57 8.91
CA VAL A 44 -1.64 -1.18 8.47
C VAL A 44 -2.22 -1.00 7.07
N HIS A 45 -3.28 -0.19 6.96
CA HIS A 45 -3.83 0.22 5.67
C HIS A 45 -2.95 1.31 5.04
N VAL A 46 -2.46 1.04 3.82
CA VAL A 46 -1.66 1.98 3.02
C VAL A 46 -2.41 2.29 1.72
N SER A 47 -2.95 3.51 1.62
CA SER A 47 -3.55 4.01 0.38
C SER A 47 -2.48 4.72 -0.44
N VAL A 48 -2.10 4.15 -1.59
CA VAL A 48 -1.10 4.78 -2.48
C VAL A 48 -1.60 6.10 -3.03
N GLY A 49 -2.92 6.23 -3.23
CA GLY A 49 -3.54 7.49 -3.63
C GLY A 49 -3.36 8.59 -2.60
N ASP A 50 -3.57 8.29 -1.32
CA ASP A 50 -3.43 9.27 -0.24
C ASP A 50 -1.96 9.63 0.02
N LEU A 51 -1.06 8.64 -0.09
CA LEU A 51 0.38 8.87 -0.02
C LEU A 51 0.85 9.86 -1.10
N LEU A 52 0.38 9.69 -2.35
CA LEU A 52 0.70 10.62 -3.43
C LEU A 52 0.04 12.00 -3.24
N ARG A 53 -1.20 12.08 -2.72
CA ARG A 53 -1.86 13.36 -2.40
C ARG A 53 -1.07 14.15 -1.35
N ALA A 54 -0.69 13.49 -0.26
CA ALA A 54 0.09 14.12 0.80
C ALA A 54 1.42 14.67 0.27
N LEU A 55 2.11 13.91 -0.60
CA LEU A 55 3.33 14.38 -1.24
C LEU A 55 3.10 15.55 -2.22
N ALA A 56 1.95 15.61 -2.89
CA ALA A 56 1.61 16.72 -3.78
C ALA A 56 1.35 18.03 -3.02
N GLU A 57 0.96 17.95 -1.74
CA GLU A 57 0.69 19.09 -0.85
C GLU A 57 1.94 19.58 -0.09
N GLU A 58 3.04 18.83 -0.11
CA GLU A 58 4.29 19.19 0.56
C GLU A 58 4.93 20.46 -0.04
N PRO A 59 5.49 21.38 0.77
CA PRO A 59 6.08 22.64 0.32
C PRO A 59 7.24 22.51 -0.68
N LEU A 60 7.84 21.32 -0.81
CA LEU A 60 8.88 20.97 -1.81
C LEU A 60 8.28 20.66 -3.19
N ALA A 61 7.25 21.41 -3.59
CA ALA A 61 6.40 21.16 -4.76
C ALA A 61 7.17 21.05 -6.09
N GLU A 62 8.36 21.65 -6.24
CA GLU A 62 9.16 21.48 -7.47
C GLU A 62 9.56 20.02 -7.72
N LYS A 63 9.94 19.28 -6.68
CA LYS A 63 10.29 17.85 -6.82
C LYS A 63 9.06 16.99 -7.10
N ASN A 64 7.89 17.42 -6.61
CA ASN A 64 6.63 16.67 -6.68
C ASN A 64 5.67 17.21 -7.76
N ALA A 65 6.09 18.18 -8.58
CA ALA A 65 5.28 18.81 -9.62
C ALA A 65 4.71 17.78 -10.61
N HIS A 66 5.47 16.73 -10.90
CA HIS A 66 5.05 15.62 -11.74
C HIS A 66 3.90 14.80 -11.11
N ILE A 67 3.85 14.67 -9.78
CA ILE A 67 2.72 14.05 -9.06
C ILE A 67 1.49 14.94 -9.22
N HIS A 68 1.61 16.23 -8.89
CA HIS A 68 0.50 17.17 -8.99
C HIS A 68 -0.08 17.21 -10.41
N ALA A 69 0.79 17.26 -11.43
CA ALA A 69 0.39 17.21 -12.84
C ALA A 69 -0.35 15.90 -13.17
N ALA A 70 0.19 14.74 -12.76
CA ALA A 70 -0.42 13.44 -13.01
C ALA A 70 -1.78 13.29 -12.33
N MET A 71 -1.90 13.77 -11.09
CA MET A 71 -3.16 13.74 -10.35
C MET A 71 -4.21 14.66 -10.96
N SER A 72 -3.80 15.84 -11.43
CA SER A 72 -4.70 16.85 -12.01
C SER A 72 -5.25 16.43 -13.37
N ASN A 73 -4.45 15.73 -14.19
CA ASN A 73 -4.85 15.28 -15.53
C ASN A 73 -5.37 13.83 -15.57
N GLY A 74 -5.43 13.15 -14.43
CA GLY A 74 -5.88 11.77 -14.32
C GLY A 74 -4.92 10.73 -14.90
N SER A 75 -3.65 11.09 -15.15
CA SER A 75 -2.62 10.14 -15.57
C SER A 75 -1.95 9.44 -14.39
N LEU A 76 -1.16 8.41 -14.68
CA LEU A 76 -0.40 7.68 -13.67
C LEU A 76 0.97 8.33 -13.45
N VAL A 77 1.37 8.41 -12.18
CA VAL A 77 2.76 8.69 -11.81
C VAL A 77 3.65 7.53 -12.27
N SER A 78 4.89 7.82 -12.65
CA SER A 78 5.85 6.82 -13.14
C SER A 78 5.94 5.60 -12.19
N PRO A 79 5.86 4.36 -12.72
CA PRO A 79 5.96 3.15 -11.90
C PRO A 79 7.15 3.12 -10.94
N ALA A 80 8.33 3.51 -11.41
CA ALA A 80 9.55 3.54 -10.59
C ALA A 80 9.47 4.57 -9.45
N TYR A 81 8.77 5.69 -9.66
CA TYR A 81 8.58 6.69 -8.63
C TYR A 81 7.59 6.20 -7.56
N VAL A 82 6.47 5.62 -7.99
CA VAL A 82 5.48 5.02 -7.06
C VAL A 82 6.14 3.94 -6.21
N GLN A 83 6.97 3.09 -6.82
CA GLN A 83 7.73 2.07 -6.11
C GLN A 83 8.65 2.65 -5.03
N ASN A 84 9.43 3.68 -5.37
CA ASN A 84 10.37 4.30 -4.43
C ASN A 84 9.62 4.89 -3.21
N ILE A 85 8.54 5.62 -3.47
CA ILE A 85 7.72 6.23 -2.42
C ILE A 85 7.04 5.17 -1.55
N LEU A 86 6.42 4.17 -2.16
CA LEU A 86 5.72 3.11 -1.43
C LEU A 86 6.71 2.27 -0.62
N GLY A 87 7.81 1.83 -1.22
CA GLY A 87 8.86 1.05 -0.56
C GLY A 87 9.43 1.81 0.64
N GLY A 88 9.87 3.06 0.43
CA GLY A 88 10.40 3.88 1.53
C GLY A 88 9.41 4.17 2.65
N TYR A 89 8.10 4.21 2.34
CA TYR A 89 7.06 4.33 3.36
C TYR A 89 6.86 3.03 4.15
N LEU A 90 6.86 1.87 3.47
CA LEU A 90 6.80 0.57 4.13
C LEU A 90 8.02 0.34 5.03
N ASP A 91 9.22 0.63 4.54
CA ASP A 91 10.47 0.49 5.31
C ASP A 91 10.41 1.29 6.63
N GLN A 92 9.88 2.51 6.59
CA GLN A 92 9.69 3.33 7.80
C GLN A 92 8.69 2.73 8.79
N LEU A 93 7.65 2.06 8.30
CA LEU A 93 6.66 1.39 9.16
C LEU A 93 7.24 0.09 9.74
N VAL A 94 8.04 -0.64 8.98
CA VAL A 94 8.80 -1.81 9.45
C VAL A 94 9.75 -1.40 10.57
N LEU A 95 10.50 -0.29 10.40
CA LEU A 95 11.35 0.24 11.47
C LEU A 95 10.59 0.66 12.74
N LYS A 96 9.28 0.89 12.63
CA LYS A 96 8.36 1.16 13.75
C LYS A 96 7.69 -0.11 14.31
N GLY A 97 8.10 -1.29 13.86
CA GLY A 97 7.59 -2.57 14.36
C GLY A 97 6.34 -3.09 13.65
N ARG A 98 5.91 -2.50 12.52
CA ARG A 98 4.74 -2.99 11.77
C ARG A 98 5.20 -3.96 10.67
N THR A 99 4.58 -5.12 10.58
CA THR A 99 5.00 -6.18 9.64
C THR A 99 3.89 -6.63 8.69
N CYS A 100 2.63 -6.22 8.90
CA CYS A 100 1.51 -6.64 8.06
C CYS A 100 0.82 -5.43 7.43
N PHE A 101 0.84 -5.38 6.10
CA PHE A 101 0.39 -4.23 5.31
C PHE A 101 -0.72 -4.59 4.34
N LEU A 102 -1.74 -3.75 4.27
CA LEU A 102 -2.83 -3.83 3.30
C LEU A 102 -2.75 -2.63 2.35
N ILE A 103 -2.37 -2.86 1.10
CA ILE A 103 -2.11 -1.80 0.13
C ILE A 103 -3.33 -1.61 -0.79
N ASP A 104 -3.96 -0.44 -0.75
CA ASP A 104 -5.04 -0.05 -1.68
C ASP A 104 -4.50 0.82 -2.83
N GLY A 105 -4.97 0.50 -4.04
CA GLY A 105 -4.72 1.31 -5.22
C GLY A 105 -3.39 1.03 -5.92
N PHE A 106 -2.74 -0.10 -5.62
CA PHE A 106 -1.51 -0.59 -6.22
C PHE A 106 -1.49 -2.13 -6.30
N PRO A 107 -0.85 -2.73 -7.31
CA PRO A 107 -0.37 -2.10 -8.54
C PRO A 107 -1.52 -1.71 -9.48
N ARG A 108 -1.32 -0.66 -10.30
CA ARG A 108 -2.26 -0.19 -11.34
C ARG A 108 -1.86 -0.57 -12.77
N SER A 109 -0.67 -1.13 -12.94
CA SER A 109 -0.18 -1.67 -14.21
C SER A 109 0.71 -2.88 -13.95
N GLU A 110 0.87 -3.73 -14.97
CA GLU A 110 1.80 -4.87 -14.91
C GLU A 110 3.23 -4.43 -14.61
N GLN A 111 3.66 -3.30 -15.19
CA GLN A 111 4.98 -2.75 -14.92
C GLN A 111 5.17 -2.38 -13.45
N GLN A 112 4.14 -1.84 -12.78
CA GLN A 112 4.21 -1.58 -11.34
C GLN A 112 4.32 -2.88 -10.53
N ALA A 113 3.56 -3.91 -10.91
CA ALA A 113 3.62 -5.22 -10.26
C ALA A 113 5.01 -5.84 -10.39
N GLN A 114 5.60 -5.81 -11.60
CA GLN A 114 6.92 -6.38 -11.88
C GLN A 114 8.02 -5.67 -11.08
N ILE A 115 8.07 -4.34 -11.13
CA ILE A 115 9.08 -3.57 -10.39
C ILE A 115 8.95 -3.84 -8.88
N PHE A 116 7.72 -3.93 -8.35
CA PHE A 116 7.51 -4.24 -6.95
C PHE A 116 8.00 -5.64 -6.59
N GLN A 117 7.66 -6.65 -7.40
CA GLN A 117 8.11 -8.03 -7.18
C GLN A 117 9.64 -8.16 -7.25
N ASP A 118 10.29 -7.48 -8.20
CA ASP A 118 11.74 -7.53 -8.39
C ASP A 118 12.52 -6.87 -7.24
N GLN A 119 11.91 -5.90 -6.54
CA GLN A 119 12.55 -5.11 -5.48
C GLN A 119 12.07 -5.46 -4.07
N ALA A 120 10.92 -6.11 -3.92
CA ALA A 120 10.37 -6.45 -2.63
C ALA A 120 11.24 -7.52 -1.96
N SER A 121 11.67 -7.22 -0.73
CA SER A 121 12.22 -8.23 0.20
C SER A 121 11.13 -8.85 1.08
N TYR A 122 9.86 -8.70 0.67
CA TYR A 122 8.67 -8.97 1.46
C TYR A 122 7.84 -10.10 0.84
N SER A 123 7.06 -10.80 1.65
CA SER A 123 6.07 -11.74 1.13
C SER A 123 4.90 -10.98 0.52
N LEU A 124 4.66 -11.17 -0.78
CA LEU A 124 3.59 -10.50 -1.52
C LEU A 124 2.42 -11.45 -1.78
N ARG A 125 1.21 -11.01 -1.43
CA ARG A 125 -0.06 -11.67 -1.76
C ARG A 125 -0.99 -10.70 -2.46
N ASP A 126 -1.70 -11.18 -3.48
CA ASP A 126 -2.70 -10.41 -4.21
C ASP A 126 -4.11 -10.76 -3.72
N PHE A 127 -4.87 -9.77 -3.26
CA PHE A 127 -6.28 -9.91 -2.93
C PHE A 127 -7.15 -9.20 -3.97
N ARG A 128 -7.87 -9.98 -4.78
CA ARG A 128 -8.71 -9.44 -5.87
C ARG A 128 -10.16 -9.27 -5.43
N MET A 129 -10.62 -8.02 -5.38
CA MET A 129 -12.02 -7.67 -5.14
C MET A 129 -12.82 -7.64 -6.44
N LYS A 130 -13.83 -8.51 -6.52
CA LYS A 130 -14.86 -8.45 -7.56
C LYS A 130 -15.94 -7.46 -7.14
N LYS A 131 -16.45 -6.65 -8.07
CA LYS A 131 -17.70 -5.91 -7.84
C LYS A 131 -18.79 -6.94 -7.52
N ALA A 132 -19.54 -6.70 -6.45
CA ALA A 132 -20.71 -7.49 -6.14
C ALA A 132 -21.80 -7.21 -7.19
N ASN A 133 -21.77 -7.94 -8.31
CA ASN A 133 -23.02 -8.43 -8.86
C ASN A 133 -23.49 -9.49 -7.85
N GLN A 134 -24.76 -9.44 -7.43
CA GLN A 134 -25.37 -10.39 -6.48
C GLN A 134 -24.71 -11.79 -6.52
N GLY A 135 -23.95 -12.16 -5.46
CA GLY A 135 -23.39 -13.51 -5.32
C GLY A 135 -21.87 -13.59 -5.08
N ILE A 136 -21.52 -13.70 -3.79
CA ILE A 136 -20.40 -14.45 -3.15
C ILE A 136 -19.00 -14.37 -3.79
N LEU A 137 -18.06 -13.75 -3.05
CA LEU A 137 -16.62 -13.71 -3.30
C LEU A 137 -15.97 -15.00 -2.78
N GLY A 138 -15.28 -15.74 -3.65
CA GLY A 138 -14.37 -16.83 -3.27
C GLY A 138 -12.92 -16.41 -3.44
N ILE A 139 -12.06 -16.85 -2.52
CA ILE A 139 -10.59 -16.80 -2.62
C ILE A 139 -10.16 -17.92 -3.58
N GLN A 140 -9.26 -17.63 -4.52
CA GLN A 140 -8.59 -18.65 -5.32
C GLN A 140 -7.11 -18.62 -4.95
N ASP A 141 -6.59 -19.82 -4.65
CA ASP A 141 -5.18 -20.10 -4.30
C ASP A 141 -4.23 -19.84 -5.49
#